data_AF-A0A3B0RTJ9-F1
#
_entry.id   AF-A0A3B0RTJ9-F1
#
_cell.length_a   1.000
_cell.length_b   1.000
_cell.length_c   1.000
_cell.angle_alpha   90.00
_cell.angle_beta   90.00
_cell.angle_gamma   90.00
#
_symmetry.space_group_name_H-M   'P 1'
#
loop_
_entity.id
_entity.type
_entity.pdbx_description
1 polymer ?
#
loop_
_entity_poly.entity_id
_entity_poly.type
_entity_poly.pdbx_seq_one_letter_code
_entity_poly.pdbx_strand_id
1 'polypeptide(L)' 'MTNYQSDLLRLLNDRGYIHQLTDADGLDALASKTIIPGYIGFDATADSLHVGNLVSIM' A
#
# COMPACT_ATOMS: atom_id res chain seq x y z
N MET A 1 14.65 -1.59 -11.42
CA MET A 1 14.30 -1.26 -10.03
C MET A 1 13.81 0.16 -10.02
N THR A 2 12.55 0.38 -9.70
CA THR A 2 12.01 1.72 -9.40
C THR A 2 12.68 2.21 -8.11
N ASN A 3 13.23 3.42 -8.13
CA ASN A 3 13.95 3.98 -6.99
C ASN A 3 13.07 5.02 -6.28
N TYR A 4 12.16 4.54 -5.44
CA TYR A 4 11.25 5.39 -4.66
C TYR A 4 12.02 6.25 -3.65
N GLN A 5 11.58 7.47 -3.43
CA GLN A 5 12.16 8.41 -2.49
C GLN A 5 11.51 8.33 -1.11
N SER A 6 10.20 8.07 -1.05
CA SER A 6 9.48 7.98 0.21
C SER A 6 9.81 6.71 0.99
N ASP A 7 9.88 6.82 2.31
CA ASP A 7 10.05 5.66 3.20
C ASP A 7 8.92 4.65 3.04
N LEU A 8 7.69 5.15 2.82
CA LEU A 8 6.50 4.32 2.60
C LEU A 8 6.66 3.41 1.39
N LEU A 9 6.90 3.96 0.20
CA LEU A 9 6.96 3.15 -1.02
C LEU A 9 8.22 2.28 -1.07
N ARG A 10 9.34 2.72 -0.50
CA ARG A 10 10.52 1.86 -0.33
C ARG A 10 10.21 0.65 0.53
N LEU A 11 9.59 0.85 1.70
CA LEU A 11 9.24 -0.25 2.60
C LEU A 11 8.26 -1.25 1.95
N LEU A 12 7.21 -0.74 1.30
CA LEU A 12 6.22 -1.59 0.62
C LEU A 12 6.84 -2.36 -0.55
N ASN A 13 7.74 -1.73 -1.31
CA ASN A 13 8.48 -2.37 -2.38
C ASN A 13 9.40 -3.48 -1.86
N ASP A 14 10.21 -3.18 -0.84
CA ASP A 14 11.18 -4.12 -0.27
C ASP A 14 10.50 -5.34 0.37
N ARG A 15 9.27 -5.16 0.88
CA ARG A 15 8.44 -6.24 1.43
C ARG A 15 7.60 -6.97 0.38
N GLY A 16 7.65 -6.55 -0.88
CA GLY A 16 6.91 -7.18 -1.98
C GLY A 16 5.39 -6.95 -1.94
N TYR A 17 4.92 -5.87 -1.31
CA TYR A 17 3.50 -5.53 -1.22
C TYR A 17 2.97 -4.74 -2.42
N ILE A 18 3.85 -4.21 -3.27
CA ILE A 18 3.45 -3.44 -4.45
C ILE A 18 3.22 -4.37 -5.63
N HIS A 19 1.95 -4.61 -5.98
CA HIS A 19 1.58 -5.27 -7.22
C HIS A 19 1.40 -4.26 -8.38
N GLN A 20 0.70 -3.15 -8.11
CA GLN A 20 0.45 -2.06 -9.05
C GLN A 20 0.25 -0.76 -8.27
N LEU A 21 0.61 0.39 -8.87
CA LEU A 21 0.37 1.72 -8.32
C LEU A 21 -0.36 2.59 -9.35
N THR A 22 -1.31 3.38 -8.87
CA THR A 22 -1.88 4.50 -9.62
C THR A 22 -1.03 5.74 -9.33
N ASP A 23 -0.52 6.42 -10.36
CA ASP A 23 0.32 7.61 -10.24
C ASP A 23 1.47 7.47 -9.22
N ALA A 24 2.39 6.56 -9.49
CA ALA A 24 3.49 6.23 -8.58
C ALA A 24 4.35 7.46 -8.24
N ASP A 25 4.64 8.31 -9.23
CA ASP A 25 5.49 9.50 -9.05
C ASP A 25 4.78 10.54 -8.16
N GLY A 26 3.49 10.79 -8.39
CA GLY A 26 2.68 11.69 -7.58
C GLY A 26 2.54 11.21 -6.13
N LEU A 27 2.28 9.92 -5.95
CA LEU A 27 2.17 9.31 -4.62
C LEU A 27 3.49 9.37 -3.85
N ASP A 28 4.62 9.02 -4.50
CA ASP A 28 5.94 9.05 -3.88
C ASP A 28 6.34 10.47 -3.45
N ALA A 29 6.07 11.45 -4.32
CA ALA A 29 6.33 12.86 -4.04
C ALA A 29 5.48 13.40 -2.88
N LEU A 30 4.23 12.96 -2.75
CA LEU A 30 3.35 13.34 -1.64
C LEU A 30 3.78 12.66 -0.33
N ALA A 31 4.05 11.36 -0.38
CA ALA A 31 4.46 10.56 0.79
C ALA A 31 5.83 11.00 1.35
N SER A 32 6.66 11.62 0.52
CA SER A 32 7.93 12.22 0.96
C SER A 32 7.77 13.54 1.73
N LYS A 33 6.59 14.17 1.68
CA LYS A 33 6.36 15.51 2.24
C LYS A 33 5.43 15.52 3.44
N THR A 34 4.51 14.55 3.51
CA THR A 34 3.48 14.51 4.55
C THR A 34 3.10 13.08 4.88
N ILE A 35 2.55 12.87 6.08
CA ILE A 35 1.88 11.63 6.45
C ILE A 35 0.55 11.57 5.68
N ILE A 36 0.34 10.48 4.95
CA ILE A 36 -0.88 10.22 4.19
C ILE A 36 -1.73 9.20 4.96
N PRO A 37 -2.99 9.52 5.31
CA PRO A 37 -3.90 8.51 5.85
C PRO A 37 -4.30 7.53 4.74
N GLY A 38 -4.09 6.24 4.99
CA GLY A 38 -4.53 5.14 4.12
C GLY A 38 -5.79 4.46 4.63
N TYR A 39 -6.49 3.76 3.75
CA TYR A 39 -7.60 2.87 4.10
C TYR A 39 -7.62 1.63 3.20
N ILE A 40 -8.26 0.57 3.69
CA ILE A 40 -8.59 -0.64 2.94
C ILE A 40 -10.08 -0.93 3.13
N GLY A 41 -10.72 -1.48 2.11
CA GLY A 41 -12.15 -1.82 2.14
C GLY A 41 -12.37 -3.32 2.13
N PHE A 42 -13.37 -3.79 2.89
CA PHE A 42 -13.85 -5.17 2.85
C PHE A 42 -15.36 -5.17 2.69
N ASP A 43 -15.85 -5.90 1.68
CA ASP A 43 -17.27 -6.22 1.58
C ASP A 43 -17.58 -7.45 2.45
N ALA A 44 -18.56 -7.31 3.34
CA ALA A 44 -18.98 -8.35 4.28
C ALA A 44 -19.81 -9.46 3.58
N THR A 45 -19.16 -10.19 2.67
CA THR A 45 -19.77 -11.25 1.85
C THR A 45 -19.74 -12.63 2.50
N ALA A 46 -19.12 -12.76 3.68
CA ALA A 46 -19.05 -13.96 4.49
C ALA A 46 -19.01 -13.62 5.99
N ASP A 47 -19.29 -14.61 6.85
CA ASP A 47 -19.35 -14.43 8.32
C ASP A 47 -17.98 -14.15 8.97
N SER A 48 -16.88 -14.32 8.23
CA SER A 48 -15.52 -14.09 8.70
C SER A 48 -14.59 -13.70 7.56
N LEU A 49 -13.55 -12.93 7.89
CA LEU A 49 -12.37 -12.79 7.05
C LEU A 49 -11.58 -14.11 7.01
N HIS A 50 -10.76 -14.27 5.97
CA HIS A 50 -9.81 -15.37 5.84
C HIS A 50 -8.40 -14.84 5.56
N VAL A 51 -7.42 -15.74 5.47
CA VAL A 51 -5.99 -15.38 5.33
C VAL A 51 -5.68 -14.51 4.11
N GLY A 52 -6.55 -14.50 3.09
CA GLY A 52 -6.38 -13.64 1.91
C GLY A 52 -6.56 -12.16 2.24
N ASN A 53 -7.41 -11.82 3.22
CA ASN A 53 -7.61 -10.44 3.67
C ASN A 53 -6.39 -9.88 4.41
N LEU A 54 -5.55 -10.74 5.00
CA LEU A 54 -4.39 -10.31 5.78
C LEU A 54 -3.34 -9.60 4.92
N VAL A 55 -3.25 -9.89 3.62
CA VAL A 55 -2.28 -9.22 2.74
C VAL A 55 -2.57 -7.73 2.63
N SER A 56 -3.85 -7.32 2.61
CA SER A 56 -4.23 -5.90 2.57
C SER A 56 -4.16 -5.22 3.94
N ILE A 57 -4.23 -5.98 5.04
CA ILE A 57 -4.17 -5.44 6.42
C ILE A 57 -2.74 -5.09 6.85
N MET A 58 -1.75 -5.82 6.32
CA MET A 58 -0.34 -5.73 6.70
C MET A 58 0.42 -4.65 5.93
#